data_AF-A0A7T8KG10-F1
#
_entry.id   AF-A0A7T8KG10-F1
#
_cell.length_a   1.000
_cell.length_b   1.000
_cell.length_c   1.000
_cell.angle_alpha   90.00
_cell.angle_beta   90.00
_cell.angle_gamma   90.00
#
_symmetry.space_group_name_H-M   'P 1'
#
loop_
_entity.id
_entity.type
_entity.pdbx_description
1 polymer ?
#
loop_
_entity_poly.entity_id
_entity_poly.type
_entity_poly.pdbx_seq_one_letter_code
_entity_poly.pdbx_strand_id
1 'polypeptide(L)' 'MEEEKRHAMFASFRAGRSPKEVIEFFNYPKSTVYDQWKAWNSFKMNYAHRKKRSRSLGPPGPTSLSPR' A
#
# COMPACT_ATOMS: atom_id res chain seq x y z
N MET A 1 -3.20 -5.58 -23.34
CA MET A 1 -1.73 -5.47 -23.41
C MET A 1 -1.14 -4.42 -22.48
N GLU A 2 -1.46 -3.12 -22.58
CA GLU A 2 -0.81 -2.09 -21.73
C GLU A 2 -1.31 -2.11 -20.26
N GLU A 3 -2.60 -2.38 -20.06
CA GLU A 3 -3.23 -2.53 -18.74
C GLU A 3 -2.71 -3.75 -17.97
N GLU A 4 -2.51 -4.87 -18.66
CA GLU A 4 -1.98 -6.10 -18.08
C GLU A 4 -0.56 -5.92 -17.54
N LYS A 5 0.30 -5.21 -18.30
CA LYS A 5 1.65 -4.91 -17.85
C LYS A 5 1.64 -3.98 -16.62
N ARG A 6 0.70 -3.03 -16.56
CA ARG A 6 0.53 -2.14 -15.40
C ARG A 6 0.09 -2.92 -14.16
N HIS A 7 -0.84 -3.87 -14.32
CA HIS A 7 -1.25 -4.76 -13.23
C HIS A 7 -0.10 -5.66 -12.76
N ALA A 8 0.70 -6.20 -13.69
CA ALA A 8 1.86 -7.03 -13.35
C ALA A 8 2.95 -6.24 -12.60
N MET A 9 3.14 -4.96 -12.94
CA MET A 9 4.03 -4.06 -12.20
C MET A 9 3.57 -3.89 -10.74
N PHE A 10 2.29 -3.56 -10.51
CA PHE A 10 1.76 -3.42 -9.14
C PHE A 10 1.77 -4.74 -8.37
N ALA A 11 1.48 -5.87 -9.02
CA ALA A 11 1.58 -7.19 -8.42
C ALA A 11 3.02 -7.48 -7.93
N SER A 12 4.02 -7.08 -8.70
CA SER A 12 5.44 -7.22 -8.32
C SER A 12 5.80 -6.38 -7.10
N PHE A 13 5.35 -5.13 -7.03
CA PHE A 13 5.55 -4.29 -5.83
C PHE A 13 4.80 -4.82 -4.61
N ARG A 14 3.64 -5.43 -4.80
CA ARG A 14 2.88 -6.09 -3.73
C ARG A 14 3.57 -7.35 -3.23
N ALA A 15 4.24 -8.08 -4.11
CA ALA A 15 5.09 -9.23 -3.78
C ALA A 15 6.43 -8.83 -3.12
N GLY A 16 6.73 -7.52 -2.99
CA GLY A 16 7.94 -7.03 -2.34
C GLY A 16 9.17 -6.97 -3.24
N ARG A 17 9.00 -7.11 -4.56
CA ARG A 17 10.10 -6.96 -5.52
C ARG A 17 10.62 -5.54 -5.55
N SER A 18 11.93 -5.41 -5.76
CA SER A 18 12.61 -4.12 -5.86
C SER A 18 12.31 -3.43 -7.20
N PRO A 19 12.38 -2.09 -7.27
CA PRO A 19 12.22 -1.35 -8.51
C PRO A 19 13.18 -1.81 -9.62
N LYS A 20 14.40 -2.24 -9.26
CA LYS A 20 15.39 -2.74 -10.21
C LYS A 20 14.94 -4.03 -10.88
N GLU A 21 14.45 -5.00 -10.12
CA GLU A 21 13.91 -6.25 -10.66
C GLU A 21 12.73 -5.98 -11.59
N VAL A 22 11.83 -5.07 -11.21
CA VAL A 22 10.67 -4.72 -12.04
C VAL A 22 11.08 -4.08 -13.38
N ILE A 23 12.12 -3.25 -13.39
CA ILE A 23 12.68 -2.70 -14.64
C ILE A 23 13.23 -3.82 -15.51
N GLU A 24 13.98 -4.75 -14.92
CA GLU A 24 14.62 -5.86 -15.65
C GLU A 24 13.59 -6.85 -16.23
N PHE A 25 12.54 -7.19 -15.46
CA PHE A 25 11.50 -8.13 -15.89
C PHE A 25 10.54 -7.58 -16.95
N PHE A 26 10.14 -6.31 -16.83
CA PHE A 26 9.10 -5.73 -17.67
C PHE A 26 9.62 -4.72 -18.69
N ASN A 27 10.93 -4.42 -18.65
CA ASN A 27 11.63 -3.47 -19.51
C ASN A 27 10.97 -2.09 -19.55
N TYR A 28 10.47 -1.64 -18.39
CA TYR A 28 9.85 -0.33 -18.23
C TYR A 28 10.91 0.78 -18.06
N PRO A 29 10.58 2.03 -18.42
CA PRO A 29 11.44 3.16 -18.13
C PRO A 29 11.69 3.28 -16.62
N LYS A 30 12.96 3.52 -16.27
CA LYS A 30 13.38 3.69 -14.88
C LYS A 30 12.58 4.79 -14.17
N SER A 31 12.30 5.91 -14.85
CA SER A 31 11.47 7.00 -14.31
C SER A 31 10.09 6.51 -13.88
N THR A 32 9.37 5.85 -14.79
CA THR A 32 8.03 5.30 -14.57
C THR A 32 8.00 4.35 -13.38
N VAL A 33 8.94 3.40 -13.31
CA VAL A 33 9.00 2.41 -12.23
C VAL A 33 9.23 3.07 -10.87
N TYR A 34 10.13 4.06 -10.80
CA TYR A 34 10.41 4.77 -9.54
C TYR A 34 9.27 5.70 -9.12
N ASP A 35 8.56 6.34 -10.04
CA ASP A 35 7.39 7.16 -9.72
C ASP A 35 6.23 6.31 -9.20
N GLN A 36 5.93 5.18 -9.85
CA GLN A 36 4.94 4.22 -9.34
C GLN A 36 5.35 3.62 -7.99
N TRP A 37 6.63 3.31 -7.80
CA TRP A 37 7.10 2.78 -6.52
C TRP A 37 6.96 3.80 -5.38
N LYS A 38 7.31 5.08 -5.61
CA LYS A 38 7.09 6.17 -4.64
C LYS A 38 5.61 6.31 -4.28
N ALA A 39 4.72 6.33 -5.29
CA ALA A 39 3.28 6.40 -5.09
C ALA A 39 2.75 5.21 -4.27
N TRP A 40 3.21 3.99 -4.58
CA TRP A 40 2.85 2.78 -3.85
C TRP A 40 3.32 2.82 -2.39
N ASN A 41 4.54 3.30 -2.13
CA ASN A 41 5.07 3.37 -0.77
C ASN A 41 4.33 4.43 0.06
N SER A 42 4.01 5.58 -0.54
CA SER A 42 3.18 6.61 0.09
C SER A 42 1.78 6.11 0.41
N PHE A 43 1.16 5.33 -0.50
CA PHE A 43 -0.11 4.66 -0.25
C PHE A 43 -0.01 3.67 0.92
N LYS A 44 1.05 2.83 0.97
CA LYS A 44 1.27 1.87 2.06
C LYS A 44 1.42 2.56 3.42
N MET A 45 2.16 3.67 3.48
CA MET A 45 2.33 4.44 4.72
C MET A 45 1.00 5.02 5.21
N ASN A 46 0.21 5.61 4.30
CA ASN A 46 -1.11 6.13 4.63
C ASN A 46 -2.08 5.03 5.08
N TYR A 47 -2.06 3.87 4.41
CA TYR A 47 -2.88 2.73 4.77
C TYR A 47 -2.50 2.15 6.14
N ALA A 48 -1.19 2.03 6.42
CA ALA A 48 -0.67 1.60 7.71
C ALA A 48 -1.07 2.57 8.84
N HIS A 49 -1.03 3.88 8.57
CA HIS A 49 -1.45 4.91 9.52
C HIS A 49 -2.96 4.84 9.82
N ARG A 50 -3.79 4.61 8.79
CA ARG A 50 -5.24 4.40 8.96
C ARG A 50 -5.55 3.15 9.77
N LYS A 51 -4.84 2.05 9.51
CA LYS A 51 -5.01 0.78 10.24
C LYS A 51 -4.57 0.90 11.70
N LYS A 52 -3.53 1.67 12.01
CA LYS A 52 -3.16 2.02 13.39
C LYS A 52 -4.28 2.80 14.09
N ARG A 53 -4.85 3.82 13.44
CA ARG A 53 -5.93 4.65 14.01
C ARG A 53 -7.20 3.85 14.30
N SER A 54 -7.55 2.88 13.44
CA SER A 54 -8.67 1.97 13.68
C SER A 54 -8.40 0.95 14.81
N ARG A 55 -7.13 0.61 15.07
CA ARG A 55 -6.76 -0.35 16.13
C ARG A 55 -6.63 0.30 17.51
N SER A 56 -6.48 1.63 17.56
CA SER A 56 -6.51 2.44 18.78
C SER A 56 -7.92 2.87 19.21
N LEU A 57 -8.92 2.73 18.33
CA LEU A 57 -10.32 2.74 18.74
C LEU A 57 -10.66 1.29 19.11
N GLY A 58 -10.44 0.93 20.37
CA GLY A 58 -11.01 -0.30 20.91
C GLY A 58 -12.52 -0.35 20.63
N PRO A 59 -13.18 -1.53 20.73
CA PRO A 59 -14.63 -1.57 20.74
C PRO A 59 -15.13 -0.53 21.77
N PRO A 60 -16.23 0.21 21.51
CA PRO A 60 -16.80 1.06 22.54
C PRO A 60 -16.97 0.17 23.77
N GLY A 61 -16.19 0.44 24.83
CA GLY A 61 -16.35 -0.26 26.08
C GLY A 61 -17.81 -0.12 26.50
N PRO A 62 -18.42 -1.13 27.15
CA PRO A 62 -19.79 -1.00 27.62
C PRO A 62 -19.87 0.29 28.43
N THR A 63 -20.66 1.25 27.95
CA THR A 63 -20.95 2.48 28.66
C THR A 63 -21.53 2.07 30.01
N SER A 64 -20.70 2.17 31.05
CA SER A 64 -21.14 2.09 32.44
C SER A 64 -22.04 3.29 32.69
N LEU A 65 -23.32 3.15 32.33
CA LEU A 65 -24.40 3.97 32.84
C LEU A 65 -24.50 3.67 34.34
N SER A 66 -23.75 4.40 35.14
CA SER A 66 -24.02 4.50 36.58
C SER A 66 -25.27 5.36 36.73
N PRO A 67 -26.39 4.83 37.28
CA PRO A 67 -27.50 5.67 37.67
C PRO A 67 -27.11 6.39 38.97
N ARG A 68 -27.29 7.71 39.02
CA ARG A 68 -27.37 8.45 40.27
C ARG A 68 -28.36 9.60 40.14
#